data_AF-A0A316FHJ7-F1
#
_entry.id   AF-A0A316FHJ7-F1
#
_cell.length_a   1.000
_cell.length_b   1.000
_cell.length_c   1.000
_cell.angle_alpha   90.00
_cell.angle_beta   90.00
_cell.angle_gamma   90.00
#
_symmetry.space_group_name_H-M   'P 1'
#
loop_
_entity.id
_entity.type
_entity.pdbx_description
1 polymer ?
#
loop_
_entity_poly.entity_id
_entity_poly.type
_entity_poly.pdbx_seq_one_letter_code
_entity_poly.pdbx_strand_id
1 'polypeptide(L)'
;MWPISKPFIWLSIFIIIMTAAMDARARCMENVCIGDEIESLSVKWRDVNLNYYDEKFVETELQDRSVQDVYYDYNEKLIADRNVLLEILPYVIRNQRFDNKVLAELNKVRAICTSLTLTGEVENNSKSRLFVTFRAVPSNKGRGTLRVVQIEKQFNVMAPHLRPNDAILFENLKTELKKIYPSMVVVRDIDGRISSMEMQQANAILGFRFVSDVSNPLVLKLLDDENIDMIEDSEQAHPLCQRDS
;
A
#
# COMPACT_ATOMS: atom_id res chain seq x y z
N MET A 1 -29.50 -22.79 -53.16
CA MET A 1 -29.06 -21.38 -53.22
C MET A 1 -30.04 -20.60 -52.36
N TRP A 2 -29.75 -20.05 -51.17
CA TRP A 2 -28.51 -19.56 -50.53
C TRP A 2 -28.41 -20.02 -49.05
N PRO A 3 -27.20 -20.11 -48.45
CA PRO A 3 -27.05 -20.24 -47.02
C PRO A 3 -27.05 -18.84 -46.37
N ILE A 4 -27.87 -18.64 -45.33
CA ILE A 4 -27.81 -17.43 -44.50
C ILE A 4 -26.78 -17.68 -43.38
N SER A 5 -25.81 -16.79 -43.35
CA SER A 5 -24.68 -16.72 -42.44
C SER A 5 -25.10 -16.48 -40.99
N LYS A 6 -24.40 -17.14 -40.06
CA LYS A 6 -24.26 -16.65 -38.68
C LYS A 6 -23.31 -15.44 -38.71
N PRO A 7 -23.60 -14.37 -37.96
CA PRO A 7 -22.66 -13.98 -36.92
C PRO A 7 -23.37 -13.32 -35.72
N PHE A 8 -23.47 -14.01 -34.58
CA PHE A 8 -24.03 -13.43 -33.35
C PHE A 8 -23.26 -13.95 -32.12
N ILE A 9 -21.92 -13.87 -32.14
CA ILE A 9 -21.10 -14.22 -30.96
C ILE A 9 -19.99 -13.16 -30.69
N TRP A 10 -19.72 -12.23 -31.63
CA TRP A 10 -18.63 -11.26 -31.47
C TRP A 10 -18.95 -10.02 -30.63
N LEU A 11 -20.23 -9.70 -30.37
CA LEU A 11 -20.59 -8.49 -29.63
C LEU A 11 -20.44 -8.65 -28.11
N SER A 12 -20.57 -9.86 -27.58
CA SER A 12 -20.55 -10.13 -26.14
C SER A 12 -19.14 -10.11 -25.53
N ILE A 13 -18.11 -10.44 -26.33
CA ILE A 13 -16.71 -10.46 -25.87
C ILE A 13 -16.16 -9.03 -25.75
N PHE A 14 -16.63 -8.10 -26.60
CA PHE A 14 -16.16 -6.70 -26.58
C PHE A 14 -16.66 -5.91 -25.36
N ILE A 15 -17.85 -6.23 -24.86
CA ILE A 15 -18.42 -5.58 -23.66
C ILE A 15 -17.68 -6.03 -22.39
N ILE A 16 -17.31 -7.30 -22.29
CA ILE A 16 -16.58 -7.85 -21.12
C ILE A 16 -15.15 -7.29 -21.02
N ILE A 17 -14.48 -7.08 -22.16
CA ILE A 17 -13.13 -6.50 -22.20
C ILE A 17 -13.16 -5.01 -21.82
N MET A 18 -14.21 -4.27 -22.19
CA MET A 18 -14.35 -2.86 -21.77
C MET A 18 -14.68 -2.69 -20.29
N THR A 19 -15.48 -3.58 -19.69
CA THR A 19 -15.80 -3.49 -18.25
C THR A 19 -14.60 -3.83 -17.37
N ALA A 20 -13.81 -4.86 -17.72
CA ALA A 20 -12.60 -5.22 -16.97
C ALA A 20 -11.50 -4.14 -17.04
N ALA A 21 -11.36 -3.47 -18.20
CA ALA A 21 -10.42 -2.35 -18.36
C ALA A 21 -10.85 -1.09 -17.60
N MET A 22 -12.15 -0.91 -17.33
CA MET A 22 -12.66 0.18 -16.48
C MET A 22 -12.39 -0.08 -14.99
N ASP A 23 -12.47 -1.34 -14.53
CA ASP A 23 -12.18 -1.70 -13.13
C ASP A 23 -10.69 -1.55 -12.79
N ALA A 24 -9.79 -1.94 -13.71
CA ALA A 24 -8.35 -1.76 -13.55
C ALA A 24 -7.94 -0.27 -13.45
N ARG A 25 -8.58 0.62 -14.23
CA ARG A 25 -8.35 2.08 -14.12
C ARG A 25 -8.89 2.69 -12.83
N ALA A 26 -9.90 2.08 -12.20
CA ALA A 26 -10.48 2.59 -10.96
C ALA A 26 -9.53 2.42 -9.76
N ARG A 27 -8.53 1.53 -9.86
CA ARG A 27 -7.56 1.23 -8.80
C ARG A 27 -6.18 1.88 -9.03
N CYS A 28 -6.12 3.00 -9.75
CA CYS A 28 -4.88 3.71 -10.07
C CYS A 28 -4.91 5.17 -9.62
N MET A 29 -3.74 5.70 -9.25
CA MET A 29 -3.54 7.10 -8.92
C MET A 29 -2.14 7.56 -9.35
N GLU A 30 -2.07 8.65 -10.12
CA GLU A 30 -0.80 9.27 -10.55
C GLU A 30 0.21 8.28 -11.17
N ASN A 31 -0.28 7.36 -12.01
CA ASN A 31 0.48 6.29 -12.69
C ASN A 31 1.00 5.16 -11.78
N VAL A 32 0.45 5.02 -10.57
CA VAL A 32 0.64 3.85 -9.71
C VAL A 32 -0.70 3.14 -9.58
N CYS A 33 -0.73 1.82 -9.77
CA CYS A 33 -1.93 1.01 -9.65
C CYS A 33 -1.78 -0.06 -8.56
N ILE A 34 -2.89 -0.42 -7.94
CA ILE A 34 -2.94 -1.59 -7.04
C ILE A 34 -2.56 -2.84 -7.85
N GLY A 35 -1.66 -3.66 -7.30
CA GLY A 35 -1.12 -4.85 -7.93
C GLY A 35 0.18 -4.63 -8.71
N ASP A 36 0.59 -3.39 -8.98
CA ASP A 36 1.86 -3.11 -9.64
C ASP A 36 3.04 -3.63 -8.81
N GLU A 37 4.05 -4.20 -9.48
CA GLU A 37 5.29 -4.60 -8.84
C GLU A 37 6.19 -3.38 -8.64
N ILE A 38 6.79 -3.24 -7.46
CA ILE A 38 7.60 -2.06 -7.13
C ILE A 38 8.73 -1.83 -8.13
N GLU A 39 9.31 -2.91 -8.65
CA GLU A 39 10.41 -2.87 -9.61
C GLU A 39 9.98 -2.32 -10.99
N SER A 40 8.68 -2.33 -11.28
CA SER A 40 8.13 -1.81 -12.54
C SER A 40 7.75 -0.32 -12.47
N LEU A 41 7.66 0.24 -11.26
CA LEU A 41 7.19 1.61 -11.06
C LEU A 41 8.25 2.63 -11.47
N SER A 42 7.87 3.52 -12.39
CA SER A 42 8.71 4.64 -12.85
C SER A 42 8.43 5.91 -12.03
N VAL A 43 8.63 5.84 -10.71
CA VAL A 43 8.43 6.95 -9.77
C VAL A 43 9.70 7.25 -8.98
N LYS A 44 9.82 8.47 -8.47
CA LYS A 44 10.87 8.84 -7.53
C LYS A 44 10.34 8.73 -6.11
N TRP A 45 11.02 7.98 -5.26
CA TRP A 45 10.70 7.88 -3.84
C TRP A 45 11.35 9.03 -3.07
N ARG A 46 10.60 9.65 -2.17
CA ARG A 46 11.11 10.66 -1.25
C ARG A 46 11.99 9.98 -0.20
N ASP A 47 13.17 10.56 0.02
CA ASP A 47 14.09 10.08 1.04
C ASP A 47 13.47 10.12 2.44
N VAL A 48 13.70 9.05 3.20
CA VAL A 48 13.27 8.97 4.59
C VAL A 48 14.43 9.42 5.47
N ASN A 49 14.25 10.57 6.12
CA ASN A 49 15.18 11.07 7.11
C ASN A 49 14.67 10.70 8.50
N LEU A 50 15.43 9.86 9.21
CA LEU A 50 15.20 9.57 10.62
C LEU A 50 15.60 10.82 11.43
N ASN A 51 14.78 11.20 12.40
CA ASN A 51 15.18 12.25 13.33
C ASN A 51 16.04 11.67 14.46
N TYR A 52 16.66 12.55 15.26
CA TYR A 52 17.49 12.15 16.40
C TYR A 52 16.82 11.14 17.34
N TYR A 53 15.51 11.28 17.60
CA TYR A 53 14.78 10.37 18.48
C TYR A 53 14.55 9.00 17.84
N ASP A 54 14.32 8.95 16.52
CA ASP A 54 14.20 7.70 15.77
C ASP A 54 15.53 6.94 15.79
N GLU A 55 16.64 7.63 15.51
CA GLU A 55 17.99 7.07 15.56
C GLU A 55 18.31 6.51 16.95
N LYS A 56 18.07 7.31 18.00
CA LYS A 56 18.29 6.88 19.39
C LYS A 56 17.46 5.66 19.77
N PHE A 57 16.21 5.59 19.32
CA PHE A 57 15.34 4.46 19.59
C PHE A 57 15.89 3.18 18.96
N VAL A 58 16.30 3.24 17.70
CA VAL A 58 16.88 2.08 17.00
C VAL A 58 18.18 1.63 17.67
N GLU A 59 19.04 2.56 18.07
CA GLU A 59 20.26 2.23 18.85
C GLU A 59 19.92 1.46 20.13
N THR A 60 18.91 1.93 20.88
CA THR A 60 18.49 1.30 22.15
C THR A 60 17.87 -0.09 21.91
N GLU A 61 17.01 -0.25 20.92
CA GLU A 61 16.44 -1.57 20.57
C GLU A 61 17.54 -2.57 20.19
N LEU A 62 18.62 -2.10 19.57
CA LEU A 62 19.74 -2.95 19.15
C LEU A 62 20.79 -3.22 20.23
N GLN A 63 20.73 -2.54 21.37
CA GLN A 63 21.83 -2.53 22.35
C GLN A 63 22.04 -3.91 23.01
N ASP A 64 20.97 -4.67 23.21
CA ASP A 64 21.00 -5.97 23.92
C ASP A 64 20.24 -7.08 23.18
N ARG A 65 19.90 -6.87 21.90
CA ARG A 65 19.08 -7.80 21.11
C ARG A 65 19.79 -8.22 19.83
N SER A 66 19.60 -9.46 19.41
CA SER A 66 20.02 -9.85 18.07
C SER A 66 19.09 -9.22 17.03
N VAL A 67 19.62 -8.92 15.85
CA VAL A 67 18.81 -8.33 14.75
C VAL A 67 17.63 -9.25 14.42
N GLN A 68 17.86 -10.56 14.44
CA GLN A 68 16.84 -11.58 14.20
C GLN A 68 15.71 -11.54 15.24
N ASP A 69 16.02 -11.33 16.52
CA ASP A 69 15.00 -11.24 17.58
C ASP A 69 14.12 -10.01 17.38
N VAL A 70 14.69 -8.90 16.91
CA VAL A 70 13.91 -7.70 16.62
C VAL A 70 12.96 -7.96 15.45
N TYR A 71 13.46 -8.52 14.34
CA TYR A 71 12.60 -8.89 13.21
C TYR A 71 11.46 -9.83 13.64
N TYR A 72 11.75 -10.84 14.46
CA TYR A 72 10.74 -11.75 15.01
C TYR A 72 9.64 -11.03 15.81
N ASP A 73 10.00 -10.12 16.72
CA ASP A 73 9.01 -9.39 17.53
C ASP A 73 8.11 -8.46 16.71
N TYR A 74 8.62 -7.95 15.59
CA TYR A 74 7.83 -7.18 14.62
C TYR A 74 7.06 -8.07 13.64
N ASN A 75 7.06 -9.40 13.84
CA ASN A 75 6.48 -10.41 12.96
C ASN A 75 7.00 -10.34 11.51
N GLU A 76 8.27 -9.97 11.35
CA GLU A 76 8.93 -9.90 10.06
C GLU A 76 10.04 -10.96 9.97
N LYS A 77 10.10 -11.71 8.86
CA LYS A 77 11.14 -12.73 8.64
C LYS A 77 11.81 -12.50 7.30
N LEU A 78 12.97 -11.86 7.33
CA LEU A 78 13.83 -11.61 6.17
C LEU A 78 15.10 -12.45 6.24
N ILE A 79 15.40 -13.18 5.16
CA ILE A 79 16.62 -13.99 5.05
C ILE A 79 17.68 -13.19 4.28
N ALA A 80 18.57 -12.52 4.99
CA ALA A 80 19.64 -11.72 4.41
C ALA A 80 20.90 -11.71 5.30
N ASP A 81 21.98 -11.12 4.80
CA ASP A 81 23.18 -10.89 5.60
C ASP A 81 22.89 -9.85 6.70
N ARG A 82 23.58 -9.97 7.84
CA ARG A 82 23.36 -9.11 9.02
C ARG A 82 23.40 -7.62 8.68
N ASN A 83 24.33 -7.20 7.82
CA ASN A 83 24.47 -5.79 7.45
C ASN A 83 23.25 -5.29 6.66
N VAL A 84 22.70 -6.10 5.75
CA VAL A 84 21.47 -5.76 5.01
C VAL A 84 20.29 -5.61 5.98
N LEU A 85 20.17 -6.54 6.93
CA LEU A 85 19.11 -6.49 7.93
C LEU A 85 19.20 -5.25 8.81
N LEU A 86 20.42 -4.84 9.21
CA LEU A 86 20.66 -3.63 10.01
C LEU A 86 20.27 -2.35 9.26
N GLU A 87 20.53 -2.27 7.96
CA GLU A 87 20.16 -1.09 7.16
C GLU A 87 18.64 -0.97 6.97
N ILE A 88 17.91 -2.10 6.90
CA ILE A 88 16.44 -2.11 6.76
C ILE A 88 15.74 -1.93 8.12
N LEU A 89 16.37 -2.35 9.21
CA LEU A 89 15.76 -2.43 10.54
C LEU A 89 15.10 -1.12 11.04
N PRO A 90 15.72 0.07 10.91
CA PRO A 90 15.10 1.32 11.37
C PRO A 90 13.70 1.55 10.80
N TYR A 91 13.50 1.08 9.58
CA TYR A 91 12.31 1.30 8.78
C TYR A 91 11.19 0.34 9.13
N VAL A 92 11.55 -0.90 9.48
CA VAL A 92 10.62 -1.90 10.04
C VAL A 92 10.12 -1.45 11.41
N ILE A 93 11.02 -0.96 12.25
CA ILE A 93 10.73 -0.54 13.63
C ILE A 93 9.92 0.78 13.67
N ARG A 94 10.34 1.82 12.94
CA ARG A 94 9.77 3.17 13.03
C ARG A 94 8.90 3.48 11.83
N ASN A 95 7.70 2.88 11.83
CA ASN A 95 6.56 3.22 10.95
C ASN A 95 6.46 2.48 9.62
N GLN A 96 7.18 1.36 9.41
CA GLN A 96 7.08 0.58 8.18
C GLN A 96 7.22 1.47 6.93
N ARG A 97 8.21 2.37 6.92
CA ARG A 97 8.44 3.31 5.81
C ARG A 97 9.52 2.82 4.87
N PHE A 98 9.62 3.34 3.66
CA PHE A 98 10.77 3.03 2.81
C PHE A 98 11.13 4.19 1.88
N ASP A 99 12.37 4.16 1.38
CA ASP A 99 12.89 4.99 0.29
C ASP A 99 13.77 4.16 -0.66
N ASN A 100 14.46 4.83 -1.60
CA ASN A 100 15.33 4.17 -2.56
C ASN A 100 16.47 3.35 -1.92
N LYS A 101 16.99 3.76 -0.75
CA LYS A 101 18.05 3.03 -0.06
C LYS A 101 17.50 1.72 0.49
N VAL A 102 16.34 1.79 1.15
CA VAL A 102 15.66 0.59 1.68
C VAL A 102 15.31 -0.37 0.55
N LEU A 103 14.81 0.12 -0.58
CA LEU A 103 14.55 -0.74 -1.74
C LEU A 103 15.82 -1.41 -2.27
N ALA A 104 16.93 -0.70 -2.33
CA ALA A 104 18.21 -1.25 -2.76
C ALA A 104 18.69 -2.37 -1.82
N GLU A 105 18.50 -2.22 -0.51
CA GLU A 105 18.83 -3.26 0.48
C GLU A 105 17.86 -4.43 0.43
N LEU A 106 16.55 -4.18 0.28
CA LEU A 106 15.54 -5.24 0.12
C LEU A 106 15.83 -6.11 -1.10
N ASN A 107 16.34 -5.54 -2.19
CA ASN A 107 16.75 -6.30 -3.38
C ASN A 107 17.91 -7.27 -3.12
N LYS A 108 18.66 -7.11 -2.03
CA LYS A 108 19.72 -8.04 -1.59
C LYS A 108 19.18 -9.15 -0.67
N VAL A 109 17.94 -9.06 -0.22
CA VAL A 109 17.30 -10.07 0.62
C VAL A 109 17.06 -11.34 -0.21
N ARG A 110 17.50 -12.49 0.33
CA ARG A 110 17.39 -13.79 -0.34
C ARG A 110 15.96 -14.34 -0.30
N ALA A 111 15.24 -14.09 0.79
CA ALA A 111 13.84 -14.45 0.94
C ALA A 111 13.11 -13.53 1.91
N ILE A 112 11.88 -13.15 1.56
CA ILE A 112 10.90 -12.48 2.42
C ILE A 112 9.87 -13.54 2.80
N CYS A 113 9.73 -13.81 4.10
CA CYS A 113 8.95 -14.94 4.60
C CYS A 113 7.72 -14.54 5.40
N THR A 114 7.44 -13.23 5.45
CA THR A 114 6.29 -12.61 6.10
C THR A 114 5.67 -11.58 5.16
N SER A 115 4.43 -11.20 5.43
CA SER A 115 3.66 -10.18 4.71
C SER A 115 4.18 -8.77 5.00
N LEU A 116 5.50 -8.59 4.86
CA LEU A 116 6.23 -7.35 5.04
C LEU A 116 5.48 -6.24 4.32
N THR A 117 5.01 -5.29 5.10
CA THR A 117 4.25 -4.14 4.61
C THR A 117 5.07 -2.88 4.81
N LEU A 118 5.30 -2.12 3.74
CA LEU A 118 6.10 -0.89 3.76
C LEU A 118 5.42 0.22 2.97
N THR A 119 5.47 1.45 3.46
CA THR A 119 4.83 2.64 2.86
C THR A 119 5.87 3.70 2.51
N GLY A 120 5.92 4.08 1.24
CA GLY A 120 6.81 5.10 0.71
C GLY A 120 6.02 6.32 0.25
N GLU A 121 6.66 7.49 0.27
CA GLU A 121 6.08 8.70 -0.33
C GLU A 121 6.69 8.93 -1.71
N VAL A 122 5.85 9.17 -2.70
CA VAL A 122 6.31 9.56 -4.04
C VAL A 122 6.69 11.04 -4.03
N GLU A 123 7.88 11.34 -4.52
CA GLU A 123 8.32 12.70 -4.76
C GLU A 123 7.56 13.29 -5.96
N ASN A 124 6.69 14.27 -5.68
CA ASN A 124 5.98 15.00 -6.71
C ASN A 124 5.97 16.51 -6.39
N ASN A 125 5.79 17.34 -7.42
CA ASN A 125 5.65 18.79 -7.29
C ASN A 125 4.20 19.20 -6.97
N SER A 126 3.37 18.26 -6.54
CA SER A 126 1.94 18.52 -6.32
C SER A 126 1.73 19.19 -4.96
N LYS A 127 0.57 19.84 -4.79
CA LYS A 127 0.15 20.39 -3.47
C LYS A 127 -0.33 19.31 -2.50
N SER A 128 -0.18 18.05 -2.88
CA SER A 128 -0.60 16.86 -2.17
C SER A 128 0.56 15.89 -2.03
N ARG A 129 0.46 14.95 -1.10
CA ARG A 129 1.45 13.90 -0.91
C ARG A 129 0.82 12.58 -1.34
N LEU A 130 1.57 11.78 -2.09
CA LEU A 130 1.12 10.46 -2.53
C LEU A 130 1.93 9.41 -1.75
N PHE A 131 1.24 8.57 -1.01
CA PHE A 131 1.81 7.46 -0.27
C PHE A 131 1.40 6.16 -0.93
N VAL A 132 2.35 5.26 -1.08
CA VAL A 132 2.15 3.95 -1.70
C VAL A 132 2.65 2.89 -0.73
N THR A 133 1.75 1.98 -0.38
CA THR A 133 2.03 0.85 0.49
C THR A 133 2.19 -0.41 -0.34
N PHE A 134 3.26 -1.14 -0.07
CA PHE A 134 3.58 -2.40 -0.70
C PHE A 134 3.47 -3.52 0.32
N ARG A 135 3.11 -4.70 -0.16
CA ARG A 135 3.19 -5.95 0.59
C ARG A 135 4.03 -6.96 -0.18
N ALA A 136 4.81 -7.75 0.55
CA ALA A 136 5.42 -8.95 0.00
C ALA A 136 4.34 -10.00 -0.32
N VAL A 137 4.31 -10.46 -1.57
CA VAL A 137 3.43 -11.52 -2.04
C VAL A 137 4.25 -12.68 -2.61
N PRO A 138 3.68 -13.90 -2.64
CA PRO A 138 4.31 -15.05 -3.28
C PRO A 138 4.70 -14.78 -4.74
N SER A 139 5.80 -15.39 -5.17
CA SER A 139 6.30 -15.24 -6.53
C SER A 139 6.94 -16.53 -7.03
N ASN A 140 6.55 -16.97 -8.22
CA ASN A 140 7.07 -18.17 -8.89
C ASN A 140 8.58 -18.13 -9.17
N LYS A 141 9.25 -17.01 -8.89
CA LYS A 141 10.63 -16.71 -9.30
C LYS A 141 11.64 -16.54 -8.16
N GLY A 142 11.26 -16.66 -6.88
CA GLY A 142 12.26 -16.57 -5.81
C GLY A 142 11.78 -15.91 -4.52
N ARG A 143 12.47 -14.83 -4.11
CA ARG A 143 12.45 -14.22 -2.76
C ARG A 143 11.09 -13.72 -2.24
N GLY A 144 10.02 -13.75 -3.05
CA GLY A 144 8.82 -12.92 -2.89
C GLY A 144 8.92 -11.63 -3.71
N THR A 145 7.78 -11.06 -4.09
CA THR A 145 7.70 -9.81 -4.86
C THR A 145 6.95 -8.76 -4.05
N LEU A 146 7.39 -7.50 -4.09
CA LEU A 146 6.68 -6.39 -3.44
C LEU A 146 5.64 -5.81 -4.40
N ARG A 147 4.36 -5.94 -4.07
CA ARG A 147 3.26 -5.39 -4.86
C ARG A 147 2.56 -4.26 -4.15
N VAL A 148 2.10 -3.28 -4.92
CA VAL A 148 1.28 -2.19 -4.40
C VAL A 148 -0.04 -2.77 -3.88
N VAL A 149 -0.34 -2.55 -2.61
CA VAL A 149 -1.58 -3.00 -1.97
C VAL A 149 -2.46 -1.85 -1.51
N GLN A 150 -1.89 -0.66 -1.36
CA GLN A 150 -2.65 0.52 -0.97
C GLN A 150 -2.02 1.79 -1.51
N ILE A 151 -2.85 2.74 -1.94
CA ILE A 151 -2.41 4.07 -2.38
C ILE A 151 -3.24 5.13 -1.64
N GLU A 152 -2.56 6.05 -0.97
CA GLU A 152 -3.20 7.16 -0.26
C GLU A 152 -2.71 8.51 -0.76
N LYS A 153 -3.63 9.43 -1.03
CA LYS A 153 -3.29 10.81 -1.37
C LYS A 153 -3.75 11.77 -0.29
N GLN A 154 -2.81 12.51 0.26
CA GLN A 154 -3.02 13.48 1.31
C GLN A 154 -2.99 14.90 0.77
N PHE A 155 -4.06 15.65 0.97
CA PHE A 155 -4.16 17.08 0.63
C PHE A 155 -3.77 17.94 1.84
N ASN A 156 -3.06 19.05 1.59
CA ASN A 156 -2.78 20.05 2.62
C ASN A 156 -3.99 20.95 2.92
N VAL A 157 -5.10 20.31 3.25
CA VAL A 157 -6.38 20.94 3.58
C VAL A 157 -6.83 20.29 4.88
N MET A 158 -7.21 21.09 5.86
CA MET A 158 -7.63 20.63 7.18
C MET A 158 -9.15 20.55 7.25
N ALA A 159 -9.66 19.71 8.16
CA ALA A 159 -11.09 19.61 8.38
C ALA A 159 -11.66 20.99 8.81
N PRO A 160 -12.88 21.38 8.36
CA PRO A 160 -13.42 22.72 8.61
C PRO A 160 -13.54 23.11 10.09
N HIS A 161 -13.72 22.13 10.99
CA HIS A 161 -13.78 22.38 12.43
C HIS A 161 -12.39 22.67 13.06
N LEU A 162 -11.30 22.26 12.41
CA LEU A 162 -9.92 22.56 12.81
C LEU A 162 -9.41 23.84 12.15
N ARG A 163 -9.73 24.02 10.86
CA ARG A 163 -9.36 25.20 10.07
C ARG A 163 -10.56 25.70 9.26
N PRO A 164 -11.41 26.59 9.81
CA PRO A 164 -12.63 27.05 9.15
C PRO A 164 -12.40 27.69 7.78
N ASN A 165 -11.26 28.35 7.58
CA ASN A 165 -10.89 28.98 6.31
C ASN A 165 -10.76 27.97 5.15
N ASP A 166 -10.60 26.68 5.44
CA ASP A 166 -10.52 25.63 4.43
C ASP A 166 -11.88 25.07 4.01
N ALA A 167 -12.97 25.48 4.65
CA ALA A 167 -14.28 24.83 4.50
C ALA A 167 -14.72 24.69 3.03
N ILE A 168 -14.58 25.77 2.25
CA ILE A 168 -14.94 25.79 0.83
C ILE A 168 -14.03 24.86 0.02
N LEU A 169 -12.72 24.92 0.26
CA LEU A 169 -11.75 24.08 -0.45
C LEU A 169 -11.95 22.59 -0.14
N PHE A 170 -12.25 22.27 1.12
CA PHE A 170 -12.55 20.92 1.57
C PHE A 170 -13.77 20.33 0.86
N GLU A 171 -14.91 21.04 0.85
CA GLU A 171 -16.13 20.54 0.21
C GLU A 171 -16.00 20.44 -1.32
N ASN A 172 -15.28 21.38 -1.94
CA ASN A 172 -14.99 21.31 -3.39
C ASN A 172 -14.16 20.07 -3.73
N LEU A 173 -13.04 19.85 -3.03
CA LEU A 173 -12.19 18.68 -3.25
C LEU A 173 -12.95 17.38 -3.03
N LYS A 174 -13.73 17.28 -1.95
CA LYS A 174 -14.55 16.10 -1.66
C LYS A 174 -15.57 15.83 -2.79
N THR A 175 -16.23 16.87 -3.29
CA THR A 175 -17.22 16.75 -4.37
C THR A 175 -16.56 16.31 -5.68
N GLU A 176 -15.43 16.92 -6.02
CA GLU A 176 -14.65 16.54 -7.21
C GLU A 176 -14.14 15.10 -7.13
N LEU A 177 -13.58 14.69 -5.99
CA LEU A 177 -13.11 13.32 -5.79
C LEU A 177 -14.25 12.30 -5.89
N LYS A 178 -15.43 12.59 -5.34
CA LYS A 178 -16.62 11.73 -5.52
C LYS A 178 -17.09 11.63 -6.96
N LYS A 179 -16.93 12.70 -7.74
CA LYS A 179 -17.25 12.68 -9.18
C LYS A 179 -16.28 11.80 -9.96
N ILE A 180 -15.00 11.82 -9.61
CA ILE A 180 -13.95 11.01 -10.26
C ILE A 180 -14.02 9.55 -9.79
N TYR A 181 -14.26 9.33 -8.50
CA TYR A 181 -14.27 8.02 -7.85
C TYR A 181 -15.63 7.77 -7.15
N PRO A 182 -16.70 7.52 -7.94
CA PRO A 182 -18.07 7.40 -7.41
C PRO A 182 -18.25 6.18 -6.50
N SER A 183 -17.44 5.12 -6.68
CA SER A 183 -17.48 3.89 -5.89
C SER A 183 -16.87 4.00 -4.49
N MET A 184 -16.06 5.04 -4.23
CA MET A 184 -15.49 5.22 -2.89
C MET A 184 -16.59 5.52 -1.88
N VAL A 185 -16.35 5.21 -0.61
CA VAL A 185 -17.24 5.51 0.52
C VAL A 185 -16.63 6.60 1.40
N VAL A 186 -17.48 7.44 2.00
CA VAL A 186 -17.01 8.42 3.00
C VAL A 186 -16.94 7.71 4.33
N VAL A 187 -15.77 7.71 4.96
CA VAL A 187 -15.57 7.06 6.26
C VAL A 187 -15.16 8.11 7.30
N ARG A 188 -15.74 8.05 8.49
CA ARG A 188 -15.26 8.82 9.66
C ARG A 188 -14.48 7.86 10.55
N ASP A 189 -13.40 8.30 11.19
CA ASP A 189 -12.56 7.43 12.07
C ASP A 189 -13.39 6.70 13.14
N ILE A 190 -14.44 7.37 13.63
CA ILE A 190 -15.34 6.87 14.67
C ILE A 190 -16.29 5.78 14.13
N ASP A 191 -16.65 5.86 12.86
CA ASP A 191 -17.55 4.90 12.19
C ASP A 191 -16.81 3.64 11.70
N GLY A 192 -15.47 3.69 11.63
CA GLY A 192 -14.62 2.50 11.46
C GLY A 192 -14.73 1.51 12.63
N ARG A 193 -15.30 1.94 13.76
CA ARG A 193 -15.67 1.06 14.88
C ARG A 193 -17.11 0.54 14.83
N ILE A 194 -17.97 1.08 13.96
CA ILE A 194 -19.45 0.89 14.06
C ILE A 194 -20.11 0.33 12.78
N SER A 195 -19.45 0.29 11.63
CA SER A 195 -19.99 -0.42 10.46
C SER A 195 -19.56 -1.90 10.48
N SER A 196 -20.44 -2.79 9.98
CA SER A 196 -20.45 -4.26 10.09
C SER A 196 -19.08 -4.95 10.19
N MET A 197 -19.04 -6.16 10.79
CA MET A 197 -17.83 -7.02 10.83
C MET A 197 -17.11 -7.13 9.48
N GLU A 198 -17.85 -7.08 8.36
CA GLU A 198 -17.33 -7.06 7.00
C GLU A 198 -16.52 -5.79 6.67
N MET A 199 -16.97 -4.60 7.10
CA MET A 199 -16.23 -3.34 6.90
C MET A 199 -15.04 -3.17 7.87
N GLN A 200 -15.04 -3.88 9.01
CA GLN A 200 -13.85 -3.97 9.87
C GLN A 200 -12.76 -4.87 9.28
N GLN A 201 -13.15 -5.83 8.43
CA GLN A 201 -12.24 -6.79 7.79
C GLN A 201 -11.73 -6.31 6.42
N ALA A 202 -12.49 -5.48 5.71
CA ALA A 202 -12.07 -4.95 4.42
C ALA A 202 -10.99 -3.85 4.60
N ASN A 203 -9.75 -4.14 4.18
CA ASN A 203 -8.66 -3.17 4.15
C ASN A 203 -8.93 -2.11 3.08
N ALA A 204 -8.43 -0.89 3.26
CA ALA A 204 -8.58 0.16 2.24
C ALA A 204 -7.46 0.05 1.20
N ILE A 205 -7.81 -0.16 -0.07
CA ILE A 205 -6.84 -0.18 -1.18
C ILE A 205 -6.58 1.22 -1.75
N LEU A 206 -7.58 2.12 -1.76
CA LEU A 206 -7.37 3.50 -2.18
C LEU A 206 -7.94 4.46 -1.14
N GLY A 207 -7.20 5.53 -0.84
CA GLY A 207 -7.58 6.50 0.18
C GLY A 207 -7.31 7.95 -0.20
N PHE A 208 -8.23 8.85 0.15
CA PHE A 208 -7.99 10.30 0.14
C PHE A 208 -8.01 10.85 1.56
N ARG A 209 -6.93 11.56 1.91
CA ARG A 209 -6.67 12.10 3.25
C ARG A 209 -6.55 13.61 3.22
N PHE A 210 -6.89 14.21 4.32
CA PHE A 210 -6.79 15.65 4.58
C PHE A 210 -5.88 15.79 5.81
N VAL A 211 -5.05 16.84 5.88
CA VAL A 211 -4.13 17.05 7.01
C VAL A 211 -4.95 17.17 8.31
N SER A 212 -4.54 16.47 9.36
CA SER A 212 -5.12 16.59 10.71
C SER A 212 -4.05 16.35 11.78
N ASP A 213 -4.06 17.19 12.82
CA ASP A 213 -3.18 17.07 14.00
C ASP A 213 -3.83 16.26 15.13
N VAL A 214 -5.11 15.88 14.98
CA VAL A 214 -5.91 15.20 15.99
C VAL A 214 -6.74 14.12 15.28
N SER A 215 -6.27 12.86 15.26
CA SER A 215 -6.99 11.64 14.81
C SER A 215 -7.77 11.76 13.47
N ASN A 216 -7.27 11.05 12.45
CA ASN A 216 -7.67 11.19 11.04
C ASN A 216 -9.12 10.79 10.74
N PRO A 217 -9.83 11.53 9.88
CA PRO A 217 -10.71 10.89 8.92
C PRO A 217 -10.02 10.78 7.55
N LEU A 218 -9.84 9.55 7.08
CA LEU A 218 -9.76 9.23 5.65
C LEU A 218 -11.13 9.58 5.03
N VAL A 219 -11.21 10.64 4.23
CA VAL A 219 -12.49 11.21 3.77
C VAL A 219 -13.14 10.36 2.70
N LEU A 220 -12.37 9.61 1.91
CA LEU A 220 -12.86 8.68 0.91
C LEU A 220 -12.00 7.43 0.88
N LYS A 221 -12.62 6.25 0.86
CA LYS A 221 -11.95 4.95 0.76
C LYS A 221 -12.58 4.08 -0.32
N LEU A 222 -11.76 3.35 -1.06
CA LEU A 222 -12.16 2.14 -1.75
C LEU A 222 -11.72 0.95 -0.89
N LEU A 223 -12.65 0.07 -0.55
CA LEU A 223 -12.38 -1.11 0.26
C LEU A 223 -11.99 -2.28 -0.63
N ASP A 224 -11.12 -3.13 -0.10
CA ASP A 224 -10.67 -4.36 -0.69
C ASP A 224 -11.49 -5.52 -0.15
N ASP A 225 -12.33 -6.09 -1.02
CA ASP A 225 -13.14 -7.25 -0.71
C ASP A 225 -12.41 -8.57 -1.08
N GLU A 226 -11.25 -8.48 -1.75
CA GLU A 226 -10.57 -9.62 -2.38
C GLU A 226 -9.46 -10.22 -1.51
N ASN A 227 -9.14 -9.62 -0.36
CA ASN A 227 -8.23 -10.12 0.67
C ASN A 227 -6.92 -10.71 0.10
N ILE A 228 -5.99 -9.81 -0.25
CA ILE A 228 -4.70 -10.11 -0.92
C ILE A 228 -3.96 -11.29 -0.26
N ASP A 229 -3.57 -12.27 -1.09
CA ASP A 229 -2.83 -13.48 -0.70
C ASP A 229 -1.62 -13.17 0.21
N MET A 230 -1.56 -13.90 1.33
CA MET A 230 -0.47 -13.82 2.31
C MET A 230 0.67 -14.76 1.94
N ILE A 231 1.92 -14.30 2.10
CA ILE A 231 3.09 -15.09 1.72
C ILE A 231 3.33 -16.27 2.65
N GLU A 232 2.90 -16.16 3.90
CA GLU A 232 3.09 -17.15 4.97
C GLU A 232 2.35 -18.47 4.71
N ASP A 233 1.22 -18.41 4.00
CA ASP A 233 0.34 -19.55 3.76
C ASP A 233 0.43 -20.07 2.31
N SER A 234 1.35 -19.52 1.51
CA SER A 234 1.48 -19.88 0.11
C SER A 234 2.46 -21.02 -0.13
N GLU A 235 2.04 -22.02 -0.91
CA GLU A 235 2.91 -23.07 -1.44
C GLU A 235 3.99 -22.52 -2.40
N GLN A 236 3.84 -21.28 -2.86
CA GLN A 236 4.80 -20.58 -3.72
C GLN A 236 5.82 -19.74 -2.91
N ALA A 237 5.77 -19.79 -1.58
CA ALA A 237 6.77 -19.16 -0.73
C ALA A 237 8.17 -19.73 -1.01
N HIS A 238 9.20 -18.92 -0.77
CA HIS A 238 10.57 -19.35 -1.01
C HIS A 238 10.93 -20.56 -0.11
N PRO A 239 11.72 -21.55 -0.58
CA PRO A 239 12.07 -22.72 0.24
C PRO A 239 12.77 -22.42 1.57
N LEU A 240 13.46 -21.27 1.66
CA LEU A 240 14.09 -20.80 2.91
C LEU A 240 13.09 -20.26 3.94
N CYS A 241 11.82 -20.11 3.56
CA CYS A 241 10.74 -19.63 4.42
C CYS A 241 10.02 -20.76 5.16
N GLN A 242 10.47 -22.01 5.02
CA GLN A 242 9.92 -23.14 5.74
C GLN A 242 9.88 -22.85 7.25
N ARG A 243 8.74 -23.17 7.87
CA ARG A 243 8.58 -23.14 9.33
C ARG A 243 9.50 -24.22 9.89
N ASP A 244 10.39 -23.85 10.80
CA ASP A 244 11.05 -24.84 11.65
C ASP A 244 9.93 -25.62 12.34
N SER A 245 9.82 -26.90 12.00
CA SER A 245 8.83 -27.84 12.53
C SER A 245 9.07 -28.13 14.00
#